data_AF-A0A812T9M2-F1
#
_entry.id   AF-A0A812T9M2-F1
#
_cell.length_a   1.000
_cell.length_b   1.000
_cell.length_c   1.000
_cell.angle_alpha   90.00
_cell.angle_beta   90.00
_cell.angle_gamma   90.00
#
_symmetry.space_group_name_H-M   'P 1'
#
loop_
_entity.id
_entity.type
_entity.pdbx_description
1 polymer ?
#
loop_
_entity_poly.entity_id
_entity_poly.type
_entity_poly.pdbx_seq_one_letter_code
_entity_poly.pdbx_strand_id
1 'polypeptide(L)'
;MSSEPAEGAEYSLRDRKALAKFLQDADIRLVRAEYLYELRRSNRPLPRRQEAQQETLALVSHEHVVEWSAGGRDAILCSVSHSWESQQHPDPCCFQLEKLVSCVALYDAAYFSEIWIFYDYISLFQFERQTPEEEESFRRSMANMHVMYAHEHCLTFRLECLTPDDFWLNNSEQKVPVYHVPSKSIQTIPLRELLHNPIPYKMRGWCLAEIEWSSAKSATKKNQQIDAVQIESGASFRGKVPMAPKEFEKHMANSKFTHRHDAPQVIKLQEKIFHEKVTVCEEVHFENLPEGEVMQLAKSLPFYHRLRILQLLNFEANEREAHALGEALGAHEVLQKLQIRANSAKTAKAIVKA
;
A
#
# COMPACT_ATOMS: atom_id res chain seq x y z
N MET A 1 26.12 26.08 -19.24
CA MET A 1 26.69 25.32 -18.10
C MET A 1 25.76 24.16 -17.86
N SER A 2 26.21 22.97 -18.23
CA SER A 2 25.46 21.73 -18.17
C SER A 2 25.14 21.41 -16.71
N SER A 3 23.85 21.38 -16.38
CA SER A 3 23.37 20.94 -15.08
C SER A 3 23.72 19.46 -14.92
N GLU A 4 24.62 19.17 -13.98
CA GLU A 4 24.81 17.82 -13.46
C GLU A 4 23.44 17.28 -12.98
N PRO A 5 23.12 16.00 -13.26
CA PRO A 5 21.89 15.41 -12.76
C PRO A 5 22.00 15.33 -11.23
N ALA A 6 21.02 15.93 -10.54
CA ALA A 6 20.80 15.67 -9.13
C ALA A 6 20.77 14.15 -8.91
N GLU A 7 21.45 13.64 -7.87
CA GLU A 7 21.46 12.23 -7.49
C GLU A 7 20.02 11.69 -7.41
N GLY A 8 19.54 11.13 -8.52
CA GLY A 8 18.18 10.67 -8.70
C GLY A 8 17.99 9.34 -7.98
N ALA A 9 16.82 9.14 -7.37
CA ALA A 9 16.45 7.85 -6.80
C ALA A 9 16.71 6.72 -7.81
N GLU A 10 17.36 5.63 -7.37
CA GLU A 10 17.77 4.48 -8.20
C GLU A 10 16.62 3.92 -9.06
N TYR A 11 15.37 4.07 -8.58
CA TYR A 11 14.15 3.65 -9.25
C TYR A 11 13.13 4.80 -9.31
N SER A 12 12.91 5.37 -10.50
CA SER A 12 11.87 6.40 -10.72
C SER A 12 10.49 5.90 -10.32
N LEU A 13 9.75 6.69 -9.52
CA LEU A 13 8.38 6.36 -9.07
C LEU A 13 7.28 6.57 -10.14
N ARG A 14 7.65 6.85 -11.39
CA ARG A 14 6.73 7.14 -12.49
C ARG A 14 6.94 6.25 -13.73
N ASP A 15 8.13 5.72 -13.94
CA ASP A 15 8.47 4.96 -15.15
C ASP A 15 8.27 3.45 -14.92
N ARG A 16 7.40 2.82 -15.72
CA ARG A 16 7.19 1.35 -15.66
C ARG A 16 8.49 0.56 -15.78
N LYS A 17 9.44 1.01 -16.60
CA LYS A 17 10.73 0.34 -16.76
C LYS A 17 11.57 0.42 -15.49
N ALA A 18 11.48 1.52 -14.75
CA ALA A 18 12.15 1.64 -13.46
C ALA A 18 11.54 0.72 -12.39
N LEU A 19 10.20 0.56 -12.37
CA LEU A 19 9.55 -0.43 -11.51
C LEU A 19 9.94 -1.85 -11.88
N ALA A 20 9.94 -2.20 -13.17
CA ALA A 20 10.36 -3.51 -13.63
C ALA A 20 11.83 -3.81 -13.29
N LYS A 21 12.70 -2.79 -13.41
CA LYS A 21 14.09 -2.87 -12.98
C LYS A 21 14.21 -3.13 -11.47
N PHE A 22 13.44 -2.42 -10.65
CA PHE A 22 13.43 -2.66 -9.20
C PHE A 22 13.01 -4.09 -8.86
N LEU A 23 11.92 -4.57 -9.45
CA LEU A 23 11.45 -5.94 -9.26
C LEU A 23 12.54 -6.96 -9.62
N GLN A 24 13.25 -6.74 -10.73
CA GLN A 24 14.38 -7.57 -11.17
C GLN A 24 15.58 -7.52 -10.23
N ASP A 25 16.10 -6.32 -9.94
CA ASP A 25 17.29 -6.12 -9.14
C ASP A 25 17.13 -6.69 -7.73
N ALA A 26 15.92 -6.61 -7.17
CA ALA A 26 15.58 -7.10 -5.84
C ALA A 26 14.99 -8.52 -5.82
N ASP A 27 14.90 -9.19 -6.97
CA ASP A 27 14.28 -10.50 -7.18
C ASP A 27 12.87 -10.67 -6.57
N ILE A 28 12.09 -9.60 -6.60
CA ILE A 28 10.70 -9.61 -6.13
C ILE A 28 9.85 -10.35 -7.16
N ARG A 29 9.07 -11.34 -6.73
CA ARG A 29 8.07 -11.99 -7.58
C ARG A 29 6.68 -11.48 -7.23
N LEU A 30 5.92 -11.10 -8.25
CA LEU A 30 4.50 -10.84 -8.08
C LEU A 30 3.74 -12.16 -8.12
N VAL A 31 2.60 -12.22 -7.44
CA VAL A 31 1.72 -13.38 -7.38
C VAL A 31 0.62 -13.25 -8.42
N ARG A 32 0.31 -14.34 -9.11
CA ARG A 32 -0.82 -14.41 -10.03
C ARG A 32 -2.14 -14.46 -9.25
N ALA A 33 -3.14 -13.66 -9.66
CA ALA A 33 -4.45 -13.67 -9.01
C ALA A 33 -5.09 -15.06 -8.99
N GLU A 34 -4.91 -15.83 -10.07
CA GLU A 34 -5.41 -17.19 -10.22
C GLU A 34 -4.90 -18.12 -9.12
N TYR A 35 -3.65 -17.92 -8.69
CA TYR A 35 -3.07 -18.69 -7.60
C TYR A 35 -3.72 -18.36 -6.25
N LEU A 36 -4.05 -17.09 -6.00
CA LEU A 36 -4.81 -16.71 -4.81
C LEU A 36 -6.21 -17.34 -4.80
N TYR A 37 -6.85 -17.45 -5.96
CA TYR A 37 -8.13 -18.15 -6.09
C TYR A 37 -8.01 -19.64 -5.79
N GLU A 38 -6.94 -20.28 -6.25
CA GLU A 38 -6.66 -21.68 -5.94
C GLU A 38 -6.45 -21.90 -4.44
N LEU A 39 -5.65 -21.06 -3.79
CA LEU A 39 -5.43 -21.10 -2.34
C LEU A 39 -6.75 -20.95 -1.58
N ARG A 40 -7.57 -19.97 -1.94
CA ARG A 40 -8.88 -19.74 -1.30
C ARG A 40 -9.85 -20.89 -1.51
N ARG A 41 -9.91 -21.47 -2.71
CA ARG A 41 -10.77 -22.61 -3.06
C ARG A 41 -10.34 -23.88 -2.32
N SER A 42 -9.05 -24.05 -2.14
CA SER A 42 -8.46 -25.23 -1.50
C SER A 42 -8.29 -25.04 0.02
N ASN A 43 -8.71 -23.90 0.57
CA ASN A 43 -8.55 -23.52 1.96
C ASN A 43 -7.09 -23.65 2.46
N ARG A 44 -6.14 -23.26 1.61
CA ARG A 44 -4.70 -23.29 1.90
C ARG A 44 -4.24 -21.89 2.32
N PRO A 45 -3.51 -21.76 3.44
CA PRO A 45 -2.81 -20.53 3.77
C PRO A 45 -1.79 -20.14 2.71
N LEU A 46 -1.42 -18.86 2.69
CA LEU A 46 -0.36 -18.34 1.83
C LEU A 46 0.98 -19.07 2.14
N PRO A 47 1.70 -19.62 1.15
CA PRO A 47 3.06 -20.10 1.38
C PRO A 47 4.04 -18.92 1.46
N ARG A 48 5.24 -19.15 2.03
CA ARG A 48 6.35 -18.20 1.85
C ARG A 48 6.79 -18.19 0.40
N ARG A 49 7.51 -17.14 0.00
CA ARG A 49 8.16 -17.04 -1.31
C ARG A 49 8.99 -18.27 -1.70
N GLN A 50 9.65 -18.92 -0.74
CA GLN A 50 10.48 -20.11 -0.95
C GLN A 50 9.69 -21.36 -1.37
N GLU A 51 8.49 -21.54 -0.81
CA GLU A 51 7.61 -22.65 -1.19
C GLU A 51 6.83 -22.31 -2.45
N ALA A 52 6.39 -21.05 -2.60
CA ALA A 52 5.63 -20.60 -3.78
C ALA A 52 6.36 -20.79 -5.11
N GLN A 53 7.70 -20.67 -5.15
CA GLN A 53 8.48 -20.92 -6.38
C GLN A 53 8.45 -22.36 -6.87
N GLN A 54 8.06 -23.31 -6.02
CA GLN A 54 7.91 -24.70 -6.42
C GLN A 54 6.56 -24.92 -7.14
N GLU A 55 5.66 -23.95 -7.11
CA GLU A 55 4.34 -24.01 -7.72
C GLU A 55 4.34 -23.28 -9.08
N THR A 56 4.16 -24.05 -10.16
CA THR A 56 4.37 -23.62 -11.56
C THR A 56 3.66 -22.33 -11.96
N LEU A 57 2.51 -22.03 -11.36
CA LEU A 57 1.67 -20.89 -11.71
C LEU A 57 1.47 -19.90 -10.56
N ALA A 58 2.25 -20.00 -9.48
CA ALA A 58 2.10 -19.08 -8.35
C ALA A 58 2.64 -17.69 -8.67
N LEU A 59 3.83 -17.64 -9.29
CA LEU A 59 4.63 -16.42 -9.39
C LEU A 59 4.77 -15.95 -10.84
N VAL A 60 4.75 -14.63 -11.03
CA VAL A 60 5.00 -13.96 -12.31
C VAL A 60 6.50 -13.91 -12.55
N SER A 61 6.96 -14.33 -13.74
CA SER A 61 8.37 -14.28 -14.12
C SER A 61 8.83 -12.84 -14.39
N HIS A 62 10.14 -12.59 -14.22
CA HIS A 62 10.74 -11.31 -14.58
C HIS A 62 10.62 -10.99 -16.07
N GLU A 63 10.61 -12.00 -16.93
CA GLU A 63 10.37 -11.83 -18.37
C GLU A 63 9.01 -11.19 -18.65
N HIS A 64 7.93 -11.69 -18.02
CA HIS A 64 6.61 -11.08 -18.14
C HIS A 64 6.59 -9.65 -17.60
N VAL A 65 7.29 -9.37 -16.50
CA VAL A 65 7.42 -8.01 -15.96
C VAL A 65 8.15 -7.08 -16.94
N VAL A 66 9.19 -7.56 -17.62
CA VAL A 66 9.89 -6.81 -18.68
C VAL A 66 8.96 -6.53 -19.85
N GLU A 67 8.26 -7.54 -20.36
CA GLU A 67 7.26 -7.40 -21.44
C GLU A 67 6.20 -6.35 -21.09
N TRP A 68 5.64 -6.44 -19.88
CA TRP A 68 4.66 -5.48 -19.36
C TRP A 68 5.22 -4.06 -19.33
N SER A 69 6.46 -3.90 -18.84
CA SER A 69 7.11 -2.58 -18.78
C SER A 69 7.38 -1.97 -20.15
N ALA A 70 7.52 -2.81 -21.18
CA ALA A 70 7.69 -2.41 -22.58
C ALA A 70 6.35 -2.17 -23.30
N GLY A 71 5.21 -2.45 -22.66
CA GLY A 71 3.88 -2.36 -23.26
C GLY A 71 3.49 -3.56 -24.12
N GLY A 72 4.26 -4.66 -24.07
CA GLY A 72 3.95 -5.90 -24.78
C GLY A 72 2.91 -6.77 -24.08
N ARG A 73 2.55 -6.43 -22.84
CA ARG A 73 1.57 -7.14 -22.01
C ARG A 73 0.78 -6.15 -21.16
N ASP A 74 -0.50 -6.42 -20.98
CA ASP A 74 -1.36 -5.64 -20.08
C ASP A 74 -1.55 -6.36 -18.76
N ALA A 75 -1.29 -5.66 -17.65
CA ALA A 75 -1.46 -6.17 -16.31
C ALA A 75 -1.64 -5.03 -15.31
N ILE A 76 -2.48 -5.26 -14.30
CA ILE A 76 -2.69 -4.37 -13.16
C ILE A 76 -1.83 -4.87 -12.00
N LEU A 77 -0.91 -4.02 -11.54
CA LEU A 77 -0.07 -4.31 -10.38
C LEU A 77 -0.74 -3.78 -9.10
N CYS A 78 -0.87 -4.64 -8.11
CA CYS A 78 -1.55 -4.34 -6.85
C CYS A 78 -0.66 -4.73 -5.66
N SER A 79 -0.20 -3.76 -4.88
CA SER A 79 0.47 -4.01 -3.61
C SER A 79 -0.53 -4.17 -2.48
N VAL A 80 -0.31 -5.16 -1.61
CA VAL A 80 -1.17 -5.45 -0.47
C VAL A 80 -0.47 -4.92 0.78
N SER A 81 -1.06 -3.91 1.40
CA SER A 81 -0.69 -3.47 2.75
C SER A 81 -1.58 -4.17 3.76
N HIS A 82 -1.00 -4.96 4.65
CA HIS A 82 -1.73 -5.84 5.54
C HIS A 82 -1.03 -5.99 6.89
N SER A 83 -1.73 -6.60 7.84
CA SER A 83 -1.19 -6.88 9.16
C SER A 83 -0.75 -8.34 9.27
N TRP A 84 0.48 -8.55 9.73
CA TRP A 84 0.88 -9.87 10.21
C TRP A 84 0.13 -10.22 11.51
N GLU A 85 -0.81 -11.15 11.44
CA GLU A 85 -1.65 -11.57 12.57
C GLU A 85 -0.92 -12.52 13.53
N SER A 86 0.20 -13.10 13.14
CA SER A 86 1.11 -13.79 14.05
C SER A 86 2.57 -13.53 13.69
N GLN A 87 3.50 -13.85 14.58
CA GLN A 87 4.93 -13.77 14.27
C GLN A 87 5.34 -14.72 13.14
N GLN A 88 4.69 -15.89 13.05
CA GLN A 88 5.09 -16.97 12.16
C GLN A 88 4.44 -16.88 10.77
N HIS A 89 3.23 -16.31 10.69
CA HIS A 89 2.43 -16.28 9.47
C HIS A 89 1.53 -15.04 9.45
N PRO A 90 1.42 -14.34 8.30
CA PRO A 90 0.67 -13.09 8.23
C PRO A 90 -0.84 -13.27 8.33
N ASP A 91 -1.40 -14.31 7.69
CA ASP A 91 -2.84 -14.60 7.65
C ASP A 91 -3.11 -16.09 7.91
N PRO A 92 -2.91 -16.58 9.15
CA PRO A 92 -3.01 -18.00 9.47
C PRO A 92 -4.44 -18.55 9.37
N CYS A 93 -5.44 -17.67 9.43
CA CYS A 93 -6.86 -18.01 9.31
C CYS A 93 -7.40 -17.91 7.88
N CYS A 94 -6.60 -17.48 6.90
CA CYS A 94 -7.03 -17.18 5.53
C CYS A 94 -8.13 -16.10 5.43
N PHE A 95 -8.30 -15.30 6.49
CA PHE A 95 -9.33 -14.28 6.59
C PHE A 95 -9.00 -13.12 5.65
N GLN A 96 -7.77 -12.63 5.70
CA GLN A 96 -7.31 -11.54 4.84
C GLN A 96 -7.24 -11.98 3.36
N LEU A 97 -6.83 -13.23 3.09
CA LEU A 97 -6.84 -13.84 1.77
C LEU A 97 -8.25 -13.88 1.17
N GLU A 98 -9.27 -14.23 1.96
CA GLU A 98 -10.65 -14.19 1.48
C GLU A 98 -11.06 -12.79 1.02
N LYS A 99 -10.78 -11.76 1.82
CA LYS A 99 -11.14 -10.37 1.48
C LYS A 99 -10.39 -9.90 0.25
N LEU A 100 -9.11 -10.23 0.15
CA LEU A 100 -8.29 -9.95 -1.03
C LEU A 100 -8.86 -10.61 -2.29
N VAL A 101 -9.11 -11.92 -2.26
CA VAL A 101 -9.67 -12.67 -3.40
C VAL A 101 -11.02 -12.11 -3.84
N SER A 102 -11.89 -11.76 -2.88
CA SER A 102 -13.19 -11.17 -3.18
C SER A 102 -13.08 -9.85 -3.94
N CYS A 103 -12.12 -9.00 -3.55
CA CYS A 103 -11.86 -7.74 -4.26
C CYS A 103 -11.20 -7.95 -5.63
N VAL A 104 -10.16 -8.79 -5.69
CA VAL A 104 -9.40 -9.05 -6.92
C VAL A 104 -10.29 -9.66 -7.99
N ALA A 105 -11.23 -10.56 -7.63
CA ALA A 105 -12.21 -11.13 -8.56
C ALA A 105 -13.12 -10.06 -9.21
N LEU A 106 -13.46 -8.99 -8.49
CA LEU A 106 -14.22 -7.86 -9.07
C LEU A 106 -13.38 -7.07 -10.08
N TYR A 107 -12.09 -6.87 -9.81
CA TYR A 107 -11.18 -6.22 -10.75
C TYR A 107 -10.98 -7.07 -12.00
N ASP A 108 -10.79 -8.38 -11.84
CA ASP A 108 -10.59 -9.32 -12.94
C ASP A 108 -11.80 -9.28 -13.89
N ALA A 109 -13.00 -9.36 -13.31
CA ALA A 109 -14.26 -9.25 -14.06
C ALA A 109 -14.49 -7.87 -14.71
N ALA A 110 -13.96 -6.78 -14.14
CA ALA A 110 -14.21 -5.43 -14.62
C ALA A 110 -13.23 -4.97 -15.71
N TYR A 111 -11.97 -5.37 -15.62
CA TYR A 111 -10.89 -4.84 -16.48
C TYR A 111 -10.41 -5.82 -17.55
N PHE A 112 -10.69 -7.13 -17.43
CA PHE A 112 -10.23 -8.15 -18.38
C PHE A 112 -8.70 -8.13 -18.62
N SER A 113 -7.91 -7.73 -17.61
CA SER A 113 -6.44 -7.68 -17.62
C SER A 113 -5.88 -8.60 -16.54
N GLU A 114 -4.68 -9.15 -16.73
CA GLU A 114 -4.00 -9.93 -15.68
C GLU A 114 -3.83 -9.06 -14.42
N ILE A 115 -4.05 -9.64 -13.24
CA ILE A 115 -3.81 -8.96 -11.96
C ILE A 115 -2.61 -9.59 -11.26
N TRP A 116 -1.60 -8.79 -11.02
CA TRP A 116 -0.36 -9.19 -10.38
C TRP A 116 -0.25 -8.56 -9.00
N ILE A 117 -0.17 -9.41 -7.99
CA ILE A 117 -0.27 -9.03 -6.59
C ILE A 117 1.12 -9.03 -5.97
N PHE A 118 1.54 -7.89 -5.42
CA PHE A 118 2.63 -7.86 -4.46
C PHE A 118 2.05 -8.06 -3.06
N TYR A 119 2.34 -9.22 -2.47
CA TYR A 119 2.06 -9.56 -1.09
C TYR A 119 3.39 -9.98 -0.45
N ASP A 120 3.92 -9.18 0.47
CA ASP A 120 5.30 -9.28 0.99
C ASP A 120 5.75 -10.71 1.33
N TYR A 121 4.92 -11.49 2.03
CA TYR A 121 5.21 -12.84 2.53
C TYR A 121 5.52 -13.85 1.43
N ILE A 122 4.78 -13.77 0.34
CA ILE A 122 4.91 -14.66 -0.82
C ILE A 122 5.76 -14.03 -1.93
N SER A 123 5.92 -12.71 -1.93
CA SER A 123 6.67 -11.97 -2.96
C SER A 123 8.16 -11.82 -2.65
N LEU A 124 8.52 -11.83 -1.37
CA LEU A 124 9.88 -11.65 -0.85
C LEU A 124 10.36 -12.88 -0.09
N PHE A 125 11.66 -13.18 -0.15
CA PHE A 125 12.23 -14.28 0.63
C PHE A 125 12.07 -14.07 2.13
N GLN A 126 11.40 -15.02 2.79
CA GLN A 126 11.09 -14.94 4.22
C GLN A 126 12.17 -15.61 5.06
N PHE A 127 12.17 -15.36 6.36
CA PHE A 127 13.05 -16.08 7.27
C PHE A 127 12.73 -17.59 7.32
N GLU A 128 13.69 -18.50 7.43
CA GLU A 128 15.14 -18.29 7.24
C GLU A 128 15.50 -18.32 5.75
N ARG A 129 16.34 -17.37 5.34
CA ARG A 129 16.89 -17.28 3.98
C ARG A 129 18.12 -18.18 3.88
N GLN A 130 18.14 -19.04 2.89
CA GLN A 130 19.10 -20.15 2.80
C GLN A 130 20.38 -19.77 2.05
N THR A 131 20.32 -18.75 1.20
CA THR A 131 21.43 -18.33 0.34
C THR A 131 21.77 -16.85 0.54
N PRO A 132 23.02 -16.44 0.30
CA PRO A 132 23.40 -15.02 0.29
C PRO A 132 22.57 -14.19 -0.69
N GLU A 133 22.16 -14.78 -1.82
CA GLU A 133 21.34 -14.13 -2.83
C GLU A 133 19.94 -13.82 -2.30
N GLU A 134 19.33 -14.75 -1.55
CA GLU A 134 18.04 -14.51 -0.88
C GLU A 134 18.16 -13.37 0.14
N GLU A 135 19.24 -13.33 0.92
CA GLU A 135 19.49 -12.27 1.90
C GLU A 135 19.67 -10.90 1.23
N GLU A 136 20.47 -10.83 0.16
CA GLU A 136 20.68 -9.60 -0.59
C GLU A 136 19.40 -9.12 -1.29
N SER A 137 18.61 -10.04 -1.86
CA SER A 137 17.28 -9.76 -2.42
C SER A 137 16.36 -9.15 -1.36
N PHE A 138 16.26 -9.78 -0.18
CA PHE A 138 15.43 -9.27 0.91
C PHE A 138 15.91 -7.89 1.39
N ARG A 139 17.22 -7.71 1.60
CA ARG A 139 17.82 -6.44 2.02
C ARG A 139 17.54 -5.31 1.03
N ARG A 140 17.71 -5.56 -0.27
CA ARG A 140 17.42 -4.59 -1.33
C ARG A 140 15.93 -4.25 -1.41
N SER A 141 15.08 -5.25 -1.26
CA SER A 141 13.62 -5.07 -1.20
C SER A 141 13.22 -4.17 -0.04
N MET A 142 13.73 -4.45 1.16
CA MET A 142 13.43 -3.64 2.35
C MET A 142 13.94 -2.20 2.24
N ALA A 143 15.16 -2.00 1.70
CA ALA A 143 15.72 -0.67 1.49
C ALA A 143 14.88 0.19 0.52
N ASN A 144 14.15 -0.45 -0.40
CA ASN A 144 13.39 0.21 -1.45
C ASN A 144 11.89 -0.13 -1.42
N MET A 145 11.35 -0.56 -0.27
CA MET A 145 9.97 -1.05 -0.14
C MET A 145 8.94 -0.02 -0.61
N HIS A 146 9.25 1.25 -0.38
CA HIS A 146 8.45 2.38 -0.84
C HIS A 146 8.13 2.39 -2.33
N VAL A 147 8.97 1.80 -3.18
CA VAL A 147 8.72 1.74 -4.63
C VAL A 147 7.42 0.96 -4.90
N MET A 148 7.17 -0.15 -4.20
CA MET A 148 5.92 -0.91 -4.38
C MET A 148 4.68 -0.09 -4.03
N TYR A 149 4.77 0.75 -3.00
CA TYR A 149 3.62 1.49 -2.50
C TYR A 149 3.46 2.87 -3.14
N ALA A 150 4.52 3.57 -3.54
CA ALA A 150 4.47 4.95 -4.05
C ALA A 150 4.51 5.07 -5.59
N HIS A 151 4.84 3.99 -6.31
CA HIS A 151 4.96 4.02 -7.76
C HIS A 151 3.62 4.24 -8.46
N GLU A 152 3.57 5.09 -9.49
CA GLU A 152 2.33 5.49 -10.17
C GLU A 152 1.59 4.36 -10.88
N HIS A 153 2.30 3.28 -11.22
CA HIS A 153 1.74 2.11 -11.89
C HIS A 153 1.32 0.98 -10.93
N CYS A 154 1.30 1.24 -9.62
CA CYS A 154 0.81 0.30 -8.61
C CYS A 154 -0.47 0.81 -7.93
N LEU A 155 -1.49 -0.05 -7.84
CA LEU A 155 -2.56 0.09 -6.86
C LEU A 155 -2.07 -0.38 -5.50
N THR A 156 -2.71 0.10 -4.43
CA THR A 156 -2.54 -0.41 -3.08
C THR A 156 -3.89 -0.84 -2.54
N PHE A 157 -3.98 -2.10 -2.15
CA PHE A 157 -5.08 -2.67 -1.40
C PHE A 157 -4.69 -2.75 0.07
N ARG A 158 -5.47 -2.12 0.93
CA ARG A 158 -5.30 -2.13 2.38
C ARG A 158 -6.28 -3.11 2.99
N LEU A 159 -5.73 -4.05 3.75
CA LEU A 159 -6.46 -4.98 4.60
C LEU A 159 -6.27 -4.49 6.04
N GLU A 160 -7.24 -3.74 6.53
CA GLU A 160 -7.18 -3.08 7.84
C GLU A 160 -7.86 -3.90 8.95
N CYS A 161 -8.72 -4.86 8.58
CA CYS A 161 -9.42 -5.77 9.48
C CYS A 161 -8.56 -7.00 9.78
N LEU A 162 -8.47 -7.34 11.07
CA LEU A 162 -7.90 -8.61 11.54
C LEU A 162 -8.98 -9.69 11.57
N THR A 163 -8.55 -10.96 11.64
CA THR A 163 -9.44 -12.07 11.95
C THR A 163 -10.18 -11.80 13.26
N PRO A 164 -11.51 -11.95 13.31
CA PRO A 164 -12.27 -11.82 14.56
C PRO A 164 -11.76 -12.78 15.65
N ASP A 165 -11.66 -12.30 16.90
CA ASP A 165 -11.12 -13.09 18.02
C ASP A 165 -11.88 -14.40 18.26
N ASP A 166 -13.21 -14.38 18.12
CA ASP A 166 -14.07 -15.55 18.24
C ASP A 166 -13.78 -16.57 17.12
N PHE A 167 -13.57 -16.11 15.89
CA PHE A 167 -13.15 -16.96 14.79
C PHE A 167 -11.79 -17.61 15.09
N TRP A 168 -10.83 -16.84 15.59
CA TRP A 168 -9.51 -17.37 15.95
C TRP A 168 -9.61 -18.44 17.05
N LEU A 169 -10.36 -18.17 18.11
CA LEU A 169 -10.53 -19.09 19.25
C LEU A 169 -11.25 -20.39 18.83
N ASN A 170 -12.33 -20.27 18.05
CA ASN A 170 -13.12 -21.40 17.57
C ASN A 170 -12.35 -22.30 16.60
N ASN A 171 -11.34 -21.74 15.92
CA ASN A 171 -10.48 -22.48 14.98
C ASN A 171 -9.07 -22.74 15.56
N SER A 172 -8.92 -22.75 16.88
CA SER A 172 -7.63 -22.94 17.58
C SER A 172 -6.85 -24.21 17.18
N GLU A 173 -7.55 -25.28 16.78
CA GLU A 173 -6.95 -26.54 16.31
C GLU A 173 -6.62 -26.54 14.80
N GLN A 174 -7.01 -25.49 14.07
CA GLN A 174 -6.67 -25.35 12.66
C GLN A 174 -5.15 -25.39 12.49
N LYS A 175 -4.73 -26.19 11.52
CA LYS A 175 -3.33 -26.49 11.25
C LYS A 175 -2.77 -25.52 10.22
N VAL A 176 -1.68 -24.83 10.56
CA VAL A 176 -1.05 -23.80 9.74
C VAL A 176 0.40 -24.18 9.43
N PRO A 177 0.82 -24.15 8.15
CA PRO A 177 2.22 -24.37 7.79
C PRO A 177 3.05 -23.15 8.19
N VAL A 178 4.11 -23.39 8.96
CA VAL A 178 5.05 -22.35 9.41
C VAL A 178 6.48 -22.85 9.31
N TYR A 179 7.44 -21.93 9.17
CA TYR A 179 8.85 -22.27 9.27
C TYR A 179 9.23 -22.59 10.72
N HIS A 180 9.58 -23.85 10.98
CA HIS A 180 9.98 -24.30 12.31
C HIS A 180 11.50 -24.26 12.45
N VAL A 181 11.98 -23.28 13.24
CA VAL A 181 13.41 -22.96 13.39
C VAL A 181 14.24 -24.17 13.83
N PRO A 182 13.87 -24.97 14.85
CA PRO A 182 14.68 -26.10 15.28
C PRO A 182 14.87 -27.18 14.20
N SER A 183 13.86 -27.43 13.35
CA SER A 183 13.94 -28.45 12.29
C SER A 183 14.34 -27.90 10.93
N LYS A 184 14.52 -26.58 10.81
CA LYS A 184 14.85 -25.86 9.55
C LYS A 184 13.96 -26.26 8.38
N SER A 185 12.68 -26.45 8.65
CA SER A 185 11.71 -26.97 7.68
C SER A 185 10.32 -26.46 7.99
N ILE A 186 9.43 -26.52 6.99
CA ILE A 186 8.01 -26.23 7.20
C ILE A 186 7.40 -27.33 8.06
N GLN A 187 6.79 -26.92 9.16
CA GLN A 187 5.95 -27.79 9.98
C GLN A 187 4.54 -27.23 10.03
N THR A 188 3.58 -28.12 10.23
CA THR A 188 2.18 -27.76 10.40
C THR A 188 1.83 -27.79 11.87
N ILE A 189 1.57 -26.63 12.46
CA ILE A 189 1.23 -26.50 13.89
C ILE A 189 -0.17 -25.90 14.07
N PRO A 190 -0.86 -26.21 15.19
CA PRO A 190 -2.14 -25.60 15.52
C PRO A 190 -2.07 -24.08 15.66
N LEU A 191 -3.16 -23.39 15.30
CA LEU A 191 -3.30 -21.93 15.40
C LEU A 191 -3.02 -21.40 16.81
N ARG A 192 -3.45 -22.15 17.85
CA ARG A 192 -3.18 -21.82 19.26
C ARG A 192 -1.70 -21.77 19.65
N GLU A 193 -0.82 -22.38 18.85
CA GLU A 193 0.63 -22.38 19.09
C GLU A 193 1.34 -21.20 18.40
N LEU A 194 0.63 -20.44 17.57
CA LEU A 194 1.17 -19.23 16.95
C LEU A 194 1.23 -18.07 17.96
N LEU A 195 2.22 -17.21 17.79
CA LEU A 195 2.34 -15.99 18.60
C LEU A 195 1.44 -14.92 18.00
N HIS A 196 0.19 -14.90 18.45
CA HIS A 196 -0.85 -13.97 17.98
C HIS A 196 -0.46 -12.51 18.20
N ASN A 197 -0.71 -11.68 17.18
CA ASN A 197 -0.45 -10.25 17.17
C ASN A 197 -1.75 -9.47 16.91
N PRO A 198 -2.49 -9.11 17.98
CA PRO A 198 -3.78 -8.42 17.87
C PRO A 198 -3.66 -6.91 17.65
N ILE A 199 -2.45 -6.38 17.41
CA ILE A 199 -2.25 -4.94 17.25
C ILE A 199 -3.02 -4.46 16.01
N PRO A 200 -3.94 -3.48 16.12
CA PRO A 200 -4.71 -3.00 14.99
C PRO A 200 -3.83 -2.42 13.87
N TYR A 201 -4.25 -2.58 12.61
CA TYR A 201 -3.51 -2.13 11.43
C TYR A 201 -3.04 -0.66 11.52
N LYS A 202 -3.93 0.27 11.91
CA LYS A 202 -3.62 1.71 12.04
C LYS A 202 -2.64 2.06 13.16
N MET A 203 -2.32 1.09 14.02
CA MET A 203 -1.33 1.27 15.08
C MET A 203 0.05 0.76 14.65
N ARG A 204 0.20 0.12 13.49
CA ARG A 204 1.44 -0.50 13.03
C ARG A 204 2.25 0.47 12.18
N GLY A 205 3.51 0.69 12.56
CA GLY A 205 4.38 1.68 11.92
C GLY A 205 4.64 1.41 10.44
N TRP A 206 4.84 0.15 10.05
CA TRP A 206 4.99 -0.22 8.64
C TRP A 206 3.71 0.00 7.84
N CYS A 207 2.55 -0.42 8.37
CA CYS A 207 1.26 -0.18 7.71
C CYS A 207 0.98 1.32 7.52
N LEU A 208 1.26 2.15 8.53
CA LEU A 208 1.16 3.61 8.42
C LEU A 208 2.08 4.18 7.35
N ALA A 209 3.31 3.68 7.25
CA ALA A 209 4.26 4.11 6.22
C ALA A 209 3.76 3.78 4.81
N GLU A 210 3.29 2.55 4.59
CA GLU A 210 2.75 2.08 3.31
C GLU A 210 1.54 2.90 2.86
N ILE A 211 0.65 3.23 3.80
CA ILE A 211 -0.46 4.15 3.57
C ILE A 211 0.04 5.50 3.07
N GLU A 212 1.01 6.10 3.75
CA GLU A 212 1.50 7.44 3.42
C GLU A 212 2.28 7.46 2.10
N TRP A 213 3.12 6.46 1.84
CA TRP A 213 3.81 6.29 0.55
C TRP A 213 2.81 6.15 -0.59
N SER A 214 1.74 5.37 -0.39
CA SER A 214 0.69 5.19 -1.39
C SER A 214 -0.16 6.44 -1.59
N SER A 215 -0.39 7.21 -0.53
CA SER A 215 -1.14 8.47 -0.59
C SER A 215 -0.38 9.58 -1.34
N ALA A 216 0.94 9.44 -1.53
CA ALA A 216 1.74 10.36 -2.34
C ALA A 216 1.55 10.21 -3.86
N LYS A 217 0.79 9.20 -4.33
CA LYS A 217 0.43 9.06 -5.75
C LYS A 217 -0.46 10.21 -6.22
N SER A 218 -0.50 10.44 -7.52
CA SER A 218 -1.30 11.53 -8.11
C SER A 218 -2.82 11.31 -8.01
N ALA A 219 -3.29 10.11 -7.68
CA ALA A 219 -4.72 9.80 -7.59
C ALA A 219 -5.04 8.94 -6.37
N THR A 220 -5.94 9.41 -5.49
CA THR A 220 -6.28 8.68 -4.25
C THR A 220 -6.91 7.34 -4.51
N LYS A 221 -7.67 7.19 -5.60
CA LYS A 221 -8.26 5.92 -6.03
C LYS A 221 -7.25 4.79 -6.19
N LYS A 222 -5.95 5.06 -6.25
CA LYS A 222 -4.90 4.03 -6.27
C LYS A 222 -4.56 3.49 -4.87
N ASN A 223 -5.22 3.94 -3.81
CA ASN A 223 -5.02 3.52 -2.43
C ASN A 223 -6.38 3.20 -1.78
N GLN A 224 -6.73 1.91 -1.68
CA GLN A 224 -8.07 1.46 -1.32
C GLN A 224 -8.07 0.56 -0.10
N GLN A 225 -8.91 0.85 0.89
CA GLN A 225 -9.31 -0.16 1.87
C GLN A 225 -10.34 -1.08 1.21
N ILE A 226 -10.07 -2.38 1.22
CA ILE A 226 -10.88 -3.38 0.49
C ILE A 226 -11.69 -4.32 1.38
N ASP A 227 -11.53 -4.21 2.70
CA ASP A 227 -12.15 -5.08 3.70
C ASP A 227 -13.06 -4.32 4.69
N ALA A 228 -13.35 -3.04 4.41
CA ALA A 228 -14.31 -2.28 5.19
C ALA A 228 -15.66 -3.00 5.17
N VAL A 229 -16.24 -3.22 6.35
CA VAL A 229 -17.61 -3.75 6.48
C VAL A 229 -18.53 -2.88 5.65
N GLN A 230 -19.28 -3.50 4.72
CA GLN A 230 -20.33 -2.80 3.98
C GLN A 230 -21.37 -2.33 4.99
N ILE A 231 -21.28 -1.07 5.42
CA ILE A 231 -22.41 -0.40 6.06
C ILE A 231 -23.49 -0.31 4.97
N GLU A 232 -24.77 -0.44 5.36
CA GLU A 232 -25.95 -0.45 4.47
C GLU A 232 -26.01 0.74 3.47
N SER A 233 -25.15 1.75 3.61
CA SER A 233 -24.94 2.87 2.69
C SER A 233 -23.86 2.65 1.60
N GLY A 234 -23.34 1.43 1.44
CA GLY A 234 -22.28 1.09 0.48
C GLY A 234 -20.88 1.29 1.06
N ALA A 235 -19.91 0.52 0.56
CA ALA A 235 -18.51 0.69 0.93
C ALA A 235 -18.05 2.10 0.53
N SER A 236 -17.91 3.01 1.50
CA SER A 236 -17.39 4.34 1.26
C SER A 236 -15.87 4.23 1.10
N PHE A 237 -15.40 4.28 -0.14
CA PHE A 237 -13.99 4.41 -0.45
C PHE A 237 -13.47 5.67 0.26
N ARG A 238 -12.49 5.55 1.17
CA ARG A 238 -11.92 6.68 1.92
C ARG A 238 -10.54 7.01 1.39
N GLY A 239 -10.49 8.06 0.57
CA GLY A 239 -9.25 8.62 0.07
C GLY A 239 -8.42 9.26 1.18
N LYS A 240 -7.14 9.46 0.89
CA LYS A 240 -6.17 10.03 1.82
C LYS A 240 -5.18 10.89 1.06
N VAL A 241 -4.82 12.03 1.64
CA VAL A 241 -3.80 12.94 1.08
C VAL A 241 -2.44 12.66 1.70
N PRO A 242 -1.33 12.93 1.00
CA PRO A 242 -0.01 12.72 1.58
C PRO A 242 0.22 13.67 2.76
N MET A 243 0.55 13.12 3.92
CA MET A 243 0.81 13.92 5.11
C MET A 243 2.14 14.67 4.99
N ALA A 244 2.14 15.96 5.37
CA ALA A 244 3.37 16.74 5.43
C ALA A 244 4.38 16.09 6.41
N PRO A 245 5.69 16.10 6.13
CA PRO A 245 6.68 15.32 6.89
C PRO A 245 6.65 15.54 8.41
N LYS A 246 6.53 16.80 8.86
CA LYS A 246 6.44 17.14 10.29
C LYS A 246 5.19 16.60 10.97
N GLU A 247 4.08 16.49 10.25
CA GLU A 247 2.84 15.92 10.79
C GLU A 247 2.96 14.39 10.86
N PHE A 248 3.60 13.78 9.85
CA PHE A 248 3.87 12.34 9.85
C PHE A 248 4.79 11.94 11.00
N GLU A 249 5.88 12.68 11.23
CA GLU A 249 6.78 12.45 12.36
C GLU A 249 6.04 12.43 13.70
N LYS A 250 5.15 13.41 13.94
CA LYS A 250 4.31 13.45 15.15
C LYS A 250 3.38 12.25 15.25
N HIS A 251 2.77 11.84 14.14
CA HIS A 251 1.87 10.69 14.11
C HIS A 251 2.62 9.38 14.41
N MET A 252 3.83 9.24 13.87
CA MET A 252 4.68 8.06 14.03
C MET A 252 5.17 7.85 15.47
N ALA A 253 5.20 8.89 16.30
CA ALA A 253 5.62 8.82 17.71
C ALA A 253 4.83 7.78 18.53
N ASN A 254 3.57 7.50 18.17
CA ASN A 254 2.71 6.56 18.89
C ASN A 254 2.58 5.18 18.22
N SER A 255 3.25 4.98 17.09
CA SER A 255 3.14 3.74 16.29
C SER A 255 3.89 2.56 16.92
N LYS A 256 3.47 1.34 16.56
CA LYS A 256 4.06 0.07 17.00
C LYS A 256 4.87 -0.53 15.87
N PHE A 257 6.15 -0.74 16.11
CA PHE A 257 7.04 -1.46 15.21
C PHE A 257 7.45 -2.80 15.80
N THR A 258 7.60 -3.80 14.93
CA THR A 258 8.24 -5.08 15.28
C THR A 258 9.68 -4.84 15.74
N HIS A 259 10.41 -3.97 15.05
CA HIS A 259 11.73 -3.49 15.46
C HIS A 259 11.69 -1.97 15.66
N ARG A 260 11.85 -1.51 16.91
CA ARG A 260 11.79 -0.06 17.24
C ARG A 260 12.80 0.79 16.47
N HIS A 261 13.89 0.20 15.99
CA HIS A 261 14.92 0.87 15.19
C HIS A 261 14.49 1.23 13.77
N ASP A 262 13.33 0.73 13.31
CA ASP A 262 12.80 1.02 11.97
C ASP A 262 12.22 2.44 11.90
N ALA A 263 11.70 2.98 13.00
CA ALA A 263 10.94 4.24 12.99
C ALA A 263 11.71 5.44 12.40
N PRO A 264 12.98 5.71 12.77
CA PRO A 264 13.74 6.82 12.18
C PRO A 264 13.95 6.67 10.67
N GLN A 265 14.19 5.43 10.20
CA GLN A 265 14.38 5.16 8.78
C GLN A 265 13.07 5.36 8.01
N VAL A 266 11.95 4.92 8.57
CA VAL A 266 10.61 5.10 7.98
C VAL A 266 10.23 6.57 7.88
N ILE A 267 10.47 7.37 8.93
CA ILE A 267 10.20 8.82 8.93
C ILE A 267 11.03 9.51 7.84
N LYS A 268 12.34 9.25 7.81
CA LYS A 268 13.24 9.80 6.79
C LYS A 268 12.83 9.41 5.38
N LEU A 269 12.40 8.16 5.19
CA LEU A 269 11.98 7.66 3.89
C LEU A 269 10.67 8.31 3.44
N GLN A 270 9.69 8.46 4.33
CA GLN A 270 8.45 9.17 4.04
C GLN A 270 8.71 10.63 3.63
N GLU A 271 9.58 11.34 4.34
CA GLU A 271 9.95 12.72 3.99
C GLU A 271 10.56 12.80 2.58
N LYS A 272 11.50 11.89 2.27
CA LYS A 272 12.11 11.80 0.94
C LYS A 272 11.04 11.61 -0.14
N ILE A 273 10.15 10.64 0.01
CA ILE A 273 9.12 10.30 -0.99
C ILE A 273 8.12 11.43 -1.14
N PHE A 274 7.70 12.05 -0.02
CA PHE A 274 6.82 13.20 -0.03
C PHE A 274 7.41 14.28 -0.94
N HIS A 275 8.66 14.69 -0.70
CA HIS A 275 9.30 15.73 -1.52
C HIS A 275 9.54 15.30 -2.96
N GLU A 276 9.97 14.06 -3.21
CA GLU A 276 10.17 13.50 -4.55
C GLU A 276 8.88 13.53 -5.40
N LYS A 277 7.73 13.25 -4.78
CA LYS A 277 6.44 13.17 -5.45
C LYS A 277 5.76 14.52 -5.57
N VAL A 278 5.66 15.25 -4.47
CA VAL A 278 4.83 16.45 -4.33
C VAL A 278 5.42 17.64 -5.09
N THR A 279 6.74 17.86 -5.01
CA THR A 279 7.38 19.06 -5.59
C THR A 279 7.36 19.09 -7.11
N VAL A 280 7.24 17.92 -7.76
CA VAL A 280 7.19 17.77 -9.22
C VAL A 280 5.80 17.31 -9.72
N CYS A 281 4.78 17.34 -8.86
CA CYS A 281 3.42 16.99 -9.23
C CYS A 281 2.75 18.16 -9.96
N GLU A 282 2.28 17.92 -11.19
CA GLU A 282 1.57 18.93 -11.99
C GLU A 282 0.05 18.77 -11.93
N GLU A 283 -0.44 17.56 -11.65
CA GLU A 283 -1.85 17.22 -11.63
C GLU A 283 -2.12 16.22 -10.50
N VAL A 284 -3.11 16.54 -9.66
CA VAL A 284 -3.51 15.68 -8.54
C VAL A 284 -5.03 15.55 -8.44
N HIS A 285 -5.47 14.32 -8.18
CA HIS A 285 -6.86 13.88 -8.16
C HIS A 285 -7.16 13.30 -6.78
N PHE A 286 -7.71 14.14 -5.91
CA PHE A 286 -8.14 13.74 -4.59
C PHE A 286 -9.64 13.45 -4.59
N GLU A 287 -9.99 12.19 -4.32
CA GLU A 287 -11.38 11.73 -4.29
C GLU A 287 -11.73 11.06 -2.97
N ASN A 288 -12.97 11.27 -2.53
CA ASN A 288 -13.60 10.63 -1.37
C ASN A 288 -12.85 10.83 -0.05
N LEU A 289 -12.41 12.06 0.20
CA LEU A 289 -11.67 12.41 1.42
C LEU A 289 -12.63 12.58 2.62
N PRO A 290 -12.45 11.84 3.72
CA PRO A 290 -13.21 12.05 4.96
C PRO A 290 -12.82 13.35 5.68
N GLU A 291 -13.63 13.77 6.66
CA GLU A 291 -13.33 14.92 7.52
C GLU A 291 -11.95 14.75 8.18
N GLY A 292 -11.14 15.81 8.22
CA GLY A 292 -9.73 15.80 8.67
C GLY A 292 -8.71 15.83 7.53
N GLU A 293 -9.00 15.18 6.40
CA GLU A 293 -8.04 15.08 5.28
C GLU A 293 -7.92 16.40 4.51
N VAL A 294 -8.95 17.24 4.52
CA VAL A 294 -8.88 18.59 3.92
C VAL A 294 -7.93 19.51 4.68
N MET A 295 -7.89 19.42 6.02
CA MET A 295 -6.88 20.11 6.81
C MET A 295 -5.46 19.64 6.45
N GLN A 296 -5.27 18.34 6.22
CA GLN A 296 -3.96 17.82 5.80
C GLN A 296 -3.60 18.29 4.39
N LEU A 297 -4.58 18.38 3.49
CA LEU A 297 -4.37 18.91 2.15
C LEU A 297 -3.89 20.35 2.23
N ALA A 298 -4.56 21.21 3.00
CA ALA A 298 -4.17 22.61 3.20
C ALA A 298 -2.72 22.74 3.71
N LYS A 299 -2.28 21.84 4.61
CA LYS A 299 -0.89 21.81 5.11
C LYS A 299 0.12 21.31 4.08
N SER A 300 -0.28 20.40 3.20
CA SER A 300 0.59 19.81 2.16
C SER A 300 0.68 20.66 0.90
N LEU A 301 -0.35 21.45 0.59
CA LEU A 301 -0.47 22.23 -0.64
C LEU A 301 0.71 23.20 -0.88
N PRO A 302 1.31 23.86 0.13
CA PRO A 302 2.48 24.73 -0.07
C PRO A 302 3.71 24.04 -0.68
N PHE A 303 3.80 22.71 -0.59
CA PHE A 303 4.91 21.93 -1.15
C PHE A 303 4.73 21.61 -2.64
N TYR A 304 3.53 21.83 -3.20
CA TYR A 304 3.17 21.52 -4.58
C TYR A 304 3.60 22.62 -5.57
N HIS A 305 4.90 22.87 -5.69
CA HIS A 305 5.43 24.02 -6.47
C HIS A 305 5.14 24.01 -7.97
N ARG A 306 4.66 22.90 -8.54
CA ARG A 306 4.35 22.76 -9.97
C ARG A 306 2.89 22.41 -10.26
N LEU A 307 2.02 22.41 -9.24
CA LEU A 307 0.65 21.92 -9.39
C LEU A 307 -0.21 22.89 -10.20
N ARG A 308 -0.58 22.45 -11.41
CA ARG A 308 -1.41 23.21 -12.35
C ARG A 308 -2.88 22.79 -12.28
N ILE A 309 -3.14 21.52 -11.97
CA ILE A 309 -4.49 20.95 -11.97
C ILE A 309 -4.76 20.25 -10.63
N LEU A 310 -5.73 20.77 -9.88
CA LEU A 310 -6.24 20.15 -8.67
C LEU A 310 -7.70 19.74 -8.87
N GLN A 311 -7.97 18.45 -8.78
CA GLN A 311 -9.31 17.91 -8.70
C GLN A 311 -9.57 17.40 -7.28
N LEU A 312 -10.63 17.91 -6.65
CA LEU A 312 -11.04 17.57 -5.31
C LEU A 312 -12.52 17.16 -5.32
N LEU A 313 -12.79 15.86 -5.31
CA LEU A 313 -14.12 15.29 -5.53
C LEU A 313 -14.61 14.49 -4.31
N ASN A 314 -15.91 14.58 -4.03
CA ASN A 314 -16.63 13.84 -3.00
C ASN A 314 -15.96 13.90 -1.60
N PHE A 315 -15.52 15.07 -1.15
CA PHE A 315 -14.88 15.23 0.15
C PHE A 315 -15.81 15.81 1.22
N GLU A 316 -15.42 15.61 2.48
CA GLU A 316 -16.00 16.22 3.67
C GLU A 316 -15.04 17.28 4.23
N ALA A 317 -15.60 18.45 4.54
CA ALA A 317 -14.89 19.52 5.24
C ALA A 317 -15.84 20.23 6.20
N ASN A 318 -15.32 20.59 7.38
CA ASN A 318 -15.94 21.59 8.25
C ASN A 318 -15.48 23.03 7.89
N GLU A 319 -16.05 24.05 8.53
CA GLU A 319 -15.75 25.47 8.21
C GLU A 319 -14.27 25.82 8.40
N ARG A 320 -13.62 25.27 9.43
CA ARG A 320 -12.19 25.50 9.69
C ARG A 320 -11.31 24.91 8.59
N GLU A 321 -11.64 23.71 8.13
CA GLU A 321 -10.91 23.04 7.06
C GLU A 321 -11.11 23.74 5.71
N ALA A 322 -12.34 24.17 5.42
CA ALA A 322 -12.65 24.94 4.23
C ALA A 322 -11.86 26.26 4.20
N HIS A 323 -11.80 26.99 5.32
CA HIS A 323 -11.00 28.22 5.43
C HIS A 323 -9.51 27.96 5.19
N ALA A 324 -8.94 26.95 5.87
CA ALA A 324 -7.53 26.61 5.69
C ALA A 324 -7.21 26.20 4.25
N LEU A 325 -8.12 25.47 3.59
CA LEU A 325 -7.97 25.14 2.17
C LEU A 325 -8.05 26.38 1.29
N GLY A 326 -9.00 27.29 1.55
CA GLY A 326 -9.14 28.55 0.83
C GLY A 326 -7.89 29.43 0.92
N GLU A 327 -7.33 29.59 2.13
CA GLU A 327 -6.07 30.31 2.36
C GLU A 327 -4.90 29.66 1.59
N ALA A 328 -4.76 28.34 1.67
CA ALA A 328 -3.70 27.62 0.98
C ALA A 328 -3.83 27.72 -0.55
N LEU A 329 -5.05 27.68 -1.09
CA LEU A 329 -5.32 27.86 -2.52
C LEU A 329 -5.05 29.30 -2.97
N GLY A 330 -5.44 30.30 -2.17
CA GLY A 330 -5.21 31.71 -2.46
C GLY A 330 -3.72 32.09 -2.50
N ALA A 331 -2.88 31.37 -1.74
CA ALA A 331 -1.43 31.52 -1.77
C ALA A 331 -0.74 30.73 -2.92
N HIS A 332 -1.48 29.93 -3.69
CA HIS A 332 -0.89 29.01 -4.67
C HIS A 332 -0.76 29.64 -6.06
N GLU A 333 0.43 30.13 -6.40
CA GLU A 333 0.66 30.98 -7.58
C GLU A 333 0.56 30.28 -8.95
N VAL A 334 0.77 28.96 -9.01
CA VAL A 334 0.88 28.23 -10.29
C VAL A 334 -0.36 27.40 -10.67
N LEU A 335 -1.41 27.43 -9.84
CA LEU A 335 -2.62 26.65 -10.07
C LEU A 335 -3.45 27.28 -11.21
N GLN A 336 -3.74 26.48 -12.24
CA GLN A 336 -4.44 26.93 -13.44
C GLN A 336 -5.88 26.43 -13.48
N LYS A 337 -6.12 25.23 -12.96
CA LYS A 337 -7.42 24.58 -12.97
C LYS A 337 -7.72 23.99 -11.60
N LEU A 338 -8.86 24.40 -11.04
CA LEU A 338 -9.40 23.87 -9.81
C LEU A 338 -10.80 23.30 -10.09
N GLN A 339 -11.00 22.04 -9.76
CA GLN A 339 -12.31 21.40 -9.81
C GLN A 339 -12.68 20.89 -8.42
N ILE A 340 -13.80 21.37 -7.89
CA ILE A 340 -14.27 21.02 -6.55
C ILE A 340 -15.68 20.45 -6.65
N ARG A 341 -15.90 19.28 -6.03
CA ARG A 341 -17.23 18.69 -5.83
C ARG A 341 -17.35 18.17 -4.40
N ALA A 342 -18.14 18.85 -3.57
CA ALA A 342 -18.41 18.41 -2.20
C ALA A 342 -19.33 17.17 -2.18
N ASN A 343 -19.24 16.34 -1.13
CA ASN A 343 -20.12 15.19 -0.95
C ASN A 343 -21.46 15.52 -0.26
N SER A 344 -21.58 16.71 0.33
CA SER A 344 -22.74 17.09 1.15
C SER A 344 -23.03 18.59 1.09
N ALA A 345 -24.28 18.95 1.37
CA ALA A 345 -24.70 20.35 1.47
C ALA A 345 -23.99 21.09 2.63
N LYS A 346 -23.63 20.38 3.71
CA LYS A 346 -22.83 20.92 4.83
C LYS A 346 -21.48 21.39 4.31
N THR A 347 -20.76 20.52 3.62
CA THR A 347 -19.43 20.83 3.08
C THR A 347 -19.50 21.89 1.98
N ALA A 348 -20.50 21.84 1.10
CA ALA A 348 -20.71 22.89 0.10
C ALA A 348 -20.88 24.28 0.74
N LYS A 349 -21.67 24.38 1.83
CA LYS A 349 -21.83 25.65 2.58
C LYS A 349 -20.54 26.12 3.24
N ALA A 350 -19.74 25.21 3.79
CA ALA A 350 -18.45 25.54 4.40
C ALA A 350 -17.49 26.13 3.35
N ILE A 351 -17.43 25.55 2.14
CA ILE A 351 -16.59 26.04 1.04
C ILE A 351 -17.05 27.40 0.53
N VAL A 352 -18.35 27.65 0.40
CA VAL A 352 -18.85 28.94 -0.12
C VAL A 352 -18.59 30.11 0.84
N LYS A 353 -18.45 29.84 2.14
CA LYS A 353 -18.16 30.86 3.16
C LYS A 353 -16.67 31.19 3.29
N ALA A 354 -15.81 30.22 2.98
CA ALA A 354 -14.35 30.35 2.98
C ALA A 354 -13.89 31.00 1.68
#